data_AF-A0AAN8WML3-F1
#
_entry.id   AF-A0AAN8WML3-F1
#
_cell.length_a   1.000
_cell.length_b   1.000
_cell.length_c   1.000
_cell.angle_alpha   90.00
_cell.angle_beta   90.00
_cell.angle_gamma   90.00
#
_symmetry.space_group_name_H-M   'P 1'
#
loop_
_entity.id
_entity.type
_entity.pdbx_description
1 polymer ?
#
loop_
_entity_poly.entity_id
_entity_poly.type
_entity_poly.pdbx_seq_one_letter_code
_entity_poly.pdbx_strand_id
1 'polypeptide(L)'
;GVQRILEAHANVKDLPLNDAKLQYIRAWQALPEYGIALFLVKHMGHKREELLGVAFNRIMRMEPNTGDHIKTWRYNTMKAWNVNWETRHMMIQFEEDNVVFSCLTADCKVVHEFIGGYIFLSMRTKDANQNLDDELFHKLTGGWV
;
A
#
# COMPACT_ATOMS: atom_id res chain seq x y z
N GLY A 1 30.27 15.37 8.99
CA GLY A 1 28.83 15.70 9.12
C GLY A 1 28.52 16.99 8.38
N VAL A 2 28.94 18.14 8.93
CA VAL A 2 28.62 19.48 8.41
C VAL A 2 29.06 19.71 6.96
N GLN A 3 30.27 19.32 6.60
CA GLN A 3 30.81 19.50 5.24
C GLN A 3 29.93 18.85 4.15
N ARG A 4 29.49 17.60 4.37
CA ARG A 4 28.59 16.87 3.45
C ARG A 4 27.23 17.54 3.29
N ILE A 5 26.72 18.17 4.36
CA ILE A 5 25.45 18.91 4.33
C ILE A 5 25.61 20.19 3.50
N LEU A 6 26.71 20.93 3.68
CA LEU A 6 26.98 22.15 2.91
C LEU A 6 27.16 21.88 1.41
N GLU A 7 27.85 20.79 1.07
CA GLU A 7 28.00 20.32 -0.32
C GLU A 7 26.65 19.96 -0.95
N ALA A 8 25.80 19.22 -0.23
CA ALA A 8 24.45 18.90 -0.72
C ALA A 8 23.55 20.14 -0.82
N HIS A 9 23.66 21.07 0.14
CA HIS A 9 22.91 22.34 0.14
C HIS A 9 23.25 23.21 -1.09
N ALA A 10 24.50 23.18 -1.56
CA ALA A 10 24.90 23.94 -2.74
C ALA A 10 24.06 23.63 -3.99
N ASN A 11 23.51 22.41 -4.09
CA ASN A 11 22.68 21.97 -5.22
C ASN A 11 21.22 22.49 -5.14
N VAL A 12 20.78 22.99 -3.99
CA VAL A 12 19.39 23.37 -3.73
C VAL A 12 19.23 24.80 -3.19
N LYS A 13 20.35 25.50 -2.94
CA LYS A 13 20.38 26.82 -2.29
C LYS A 13 19.56 27.90 -3.00
N ASP A 14 19.42 27.79 -4.32
CA ASP A 14 18.74 28.80 -5.17
C ASP A 14 17.29 28.40 -5.48
N LEU A 15 16.80 27.29 -4.92
CA LEU A 15 15.42 26.85 -5.13
C LEU A 15 14.43 27.70 -4.33
N PRO A 16 13.31 28.13 -4.94
CA PRO A 16 12.19 28.69 -4.21
C PRO A 16 11.69 27.75 -3.11
N LEU A 17 11.12 28.30 -2.05
CA LEU A 17 10.62 27.53 -0.88
C LEU A 17 9.72 26.35 -1.27
N ASN A 18 8.80 26.56 -2.21
CA ASN A 18 7.87 25.51 -2.65
C ASN A 18 8.58 24.42 -3.46
N ASP A 19 9.54 24.80 -4.29
CA ASP A 19 10.30 23.85 -5.11
C ASP A 19 11.24 23.00 -4.25
N ALA A 20 11.85 23.60 -3.23
CA ALA A 20 12.65 22.87 -2.24
C ALA A 20 11.81 21.83 -1.49
N LYS A 21 10.59 22.19 -1.05
CA LYS A 21 9.65 21.25 -0.42
C LYS A 21 9.24 20.13 -1.38
N LEU A 22 8.92 20.47 -2.63
CA LEU A 22 8.53 19.48 -3.64
C LEU A 22 9.68 18.53 -3.98
N GLN A 23 10.91 19.02 -4.08
CA GLN A 23 12.08 18.17 -4.31
C GLN A 23 12.34 17.24 -3.13
N TYR A 24 12.14 17.72 -1.89
CA TYR A 24 12.23 16.86 -0.71
C TYR A 24 11.20 15.71 -0.77
N ILE A 25 9.94 16.03 -1.11
CA ILE A 25 8.89 15.02 -1.30
C ILE A 25 9.30 14.03 -2.39
N ARG A 26 9.79 14.49 -3.54
CA ARG A 26 10.24 13.61 -4.64
C ARG A 26 11.40 12.70 -4.22
N ALA A 27 12.36 13.23 -3.45
CA ALA A 27 13.47 12.45 -2.94
C ALA A 27 12.99 11.36 -1.96
N TRP A 28 12.05 11.69 -1.08
CA TRP A 28 11.41 10.71 -0.19
C TRP A 28 10.62 9.65 -0.98
N GLN A 29 9.88 10.06 -2.02
CA GLN A 29 9.13 9.15 -2.88
C GLN A 29 10.00 8.22 -3.72
N ALA A 30 11.26 8.58 -3.95
CA ALA A 30 12.23 7.77 -4.68
C ALA A 30 12.89 6.66 -3.83
N LEU A 31 12.64 6.64 -2.51
CA LEU A 31 13.17 5.59 -1.64
C LEU A 31 12.51 4.23 -1.96
N PRO A 32 13.24 3.10 -1.90
CA PRO A 32 12.72 1.79 -2.26
C PRO A 32 11.50 1.36 -1.44
N GLU A 33 11.46 1.71 -0.16
CA GLU A 33 10.41 1.32 0.79
C GLU A 33 9.28 2.36 0.88
N TYR A 34 9.33 3.43 0.07
CA TYR A 34 8.30 4.46 0.08
C TYR A 34 6.91 3.90 -0.25
N GLY A 35 5.92 4.36 0.51
CA GLY A 35 4.51 4.10 0.22
C GLY A 35 4.07 2.66 0.48
N ILE A 36 4.75 1.94 1.38
CA ILE A 36 4.39 0.58 1.80
C ILE A 36 3.84 0.62 3.23
N ALA A 37 2.56 0.26 3.40
CA ALA A 37 1.97 -0.02 4.70
C ALA A 37 2.23 -1.49 5.08
N LEU A 38 2.72 -1.75 6.29
CA LEU A 38 3.10 -3.09 6.75
C LEU A 38 2.11 -3.61 7.79
N PHE A 39 1.68 -4.86 7.61
CA PHE A 39 0.81 -5.57 8.54
C PHE A 39 1.42 -6.93 8.88
N LEU A 40 1.38 -7.34 10.14
CA LEU A 40 1.74 -8.70 10.51
C LEU A 40 0.53 -9.60 10.26
N VAL A 41 0.72 -10.65 9.49
CA VAL A 41 -0.36 -11.55 9.07
C VAL A 41 0.02 -13.01 9.29
N LYS A 42 -1.01 -13.85 9.35
CA LYS A 42 -0.86 -15.31 9.37
C LYS A 42 -1.68 -15.92 8.24
N HIS A 43 -0.98 -16.55 7.29
CA HIS A 43 -1.61 -17.25 6.18
C HIS A 43 -2.35 -18.50 6.65
N MET A 44 -3.49 -18.80 6.02
CA MET A 44 -4.30 -19.96 6.38
C MET A 44 -3.49 -21.25 6.19
N GLY A 45 -3.45 -22.11 7.22
CA GLY A 45 -2.66 -23.35 7.19
C GLY A 45 -1.16 -23.19 7.48
N HIS A 46 -0.66 -21.96 7.63
CA HIS A 46 0.74 -21.70 7.99
C HIS A 46 0.89 -21.37 9.47
N LYS A 47 1.96 -21.87 10.09
CA LYS A 47 2.28 -21.58 11.50
C LYS A 47 3.08 -20.28 11.69
N ARG A 48 3.84 -19.87 10.67
CA ARG A 48 4.73 -18.71 10.72
C ARG A 48 3.98 -17.42 10.42
N GLU A 49 4.30 -16.37 11.15
CA GLU A 49 3.85 -15.00 10.91
C GLU A 49 4.72 -14.34 9.84
N GLU A 50 4.11 -13.50 9.02
CA GLU A 50 4.75 -12.87 7.88
C GLU A 50 4.29 -11.43 7.75
N LEU A 51 5.06 -10.61 7.04
CA LEU A 51 4.67 -9.23 6.75
C LEU A 51 3.90 -9.16 5.44
N LEU A 52 2.75 -8.50 5.48
CA LEU A 52 2.00 -8.07 4.31
C LEU A 52 2.30 -6.59 4.07
N GLY A 53 3.00 -6.30 2.97
CA GLY A 53 3.18 -4.95 2.47
C GLY A 53 2.07 -4.57 1.50
N VAL A 54 1.34 -3.50 1.78
CA VAL A 54 0.31 -2.94 0.89
C VAL A 54 0.81 -1.60 0.35
N ALA A 55 0.95 -1.51 -0.96
CA ALA A 55 1.37 -0.31 -1.66
C ALA A 55 0.36 0.04 -2.75
N PHE A 56 0.47 1.25 -3.31
CA PHE A 56 -0.54 1.79 -4.22
C PHE A 56 -0.87 0.96 -5.47
N ASN A 57 0.02 0.05 -5.89
CA ASN A 57 -0.13 -0.77 -7.08
C ASN A 57 0.07 -2.28 -6.86
N ARG A 58 0.41 -2.69 -5.63
CA ARG A 58 0.84 -4.06 -5.34
C ARG A 58 0.70 -4.44 -3.88
N ILE A 59 0.62 -5.74 -3.65
CA ILE A 59 0.72 -6.38 -2.34
C ILE A 59 1.97 -7.25 -2.33
N MET A 60 2.66 -7.31 -1.20
CA MET A 60 3.91 -8.03 -1.05
C MET A 60 3.84 -8.90 0.20
N ARG A 61 4.34 -10.12 0.08
CA ARG A 61 4.65 -11.00 1.21
C ARG A 61 6.13 -10.84 1.52
N MET A 62 6.47 -10.55 2.77
CA MET A 62 7.81 -10.18 3.20
C MET A 62 8.21 -10.95 4.46
N GLU A 63 9.51 -11.19 4.63
CA GLU A 63 10.06 -11.81 5.83
C GLU A 63 10.09 -10.77 6.98
N PRO A 64 9.56 -11.08 8.19
CA PRO A 64 9.42 -10.07 9.25
C PRO A 64 10.71 -9.48 9.83
N ASN A 65 11.81 -10.22 9.84
CA ASN A 65 13.06 -9.83 10.47
C ASN A 65 14.00 -9.09 9.50
N THR A 66 14.03 -9.52 8.23
CA THR A 66 14.91 -8.93 7.21
C THR A 66 14.19 -7.89 6.36
N GLY A 67 12.86 -7.99 6.24
CA GLY A 67 12.08 -7.20 5.28
C GLY A 67 12.22 -7.70 3.84
N ASP A 68 12.84 -8.87 3.62
CA ASP A 68 13.04 -9.38 2.25
C ASP A 68 11.72 -9.72 1.58
N HIS A 69 11.61 -9.37 0.30
CA HIS A 69 10.45 -9.70 -0.52
C HIS A 69 10.42 -11.19 -0.87
N ILE A 70 9.39 -11.89 -0.43
CA ILE A 70 9.15 -13.31 -0.73
C ILE A 70 8.33 -13.43 -2.02
N LYS A 71 7.23 -12.67 -2.12
CA LYS A 71 6.33 -12.70 -3.28
C LYS A 71 5.64 -11.34 -3.46
N THR A 72 5.32 -10.99 -4.70
CA THR A 72 4.61 -9.76 -5.05
C THR A 72 3.42 -10.08 -5.95
N TRP A 73 2.27 -9.50 -5.63
CA TRP A 73 1.08 -9.53 -6.47
C TRP A 73 0.70 -8.11 -6.87
N ARG A 74 0.38 -7.90 -8.15
CA ARG A 74 0.03 -6.58 -8.68
C ARG A 74 -1.48 -6.42 -8.76
N TYR A 75 -1.99 -5.22 -8.50
CA TYR A 75 -3.43 -4.96 -8.51
C TYR A 75 -4.09 -5.18 -9.88
N ASN A 76 -3.36 -5.01 -10.98
CA ASN A 76 -3.89 -5.30 -12.32
C ASN A 76 -4.21 -6.78 -12.56
N THR A 77 -3.62 -7.69 -11.78
CA THR A 77 -3.91 -9.14 -11.83
C THR A 77 -4.95 -9.56 -10.80
N MET A 78 -5.47 -8.63 -9.99
CA MET A 78 -6.45 -8.91 -8.94
C MET A 78 -7.86 -8.95 -9.54
N LYS A 79 -8.60 -10.01 -9.23
CA LYS A 79 -9.99 -10.21 -9.68
C LYS A 79 -11.00 -9.79 -8.62
N ALA A 80 -10.73 -10.11 -7.35
CA ALA A 80 -11.61 -9.82 -6.24
C ALA A 80 -10.86 -9.84 -4.90
N TRP A 81 -11.41 -9.18 -3.89
CA TRP A 81 -11.00 -9.33 -2.49
C TRP A 81 -12.23 -9.28 -1.59
N ASN A 82 -12.22 -10.03 -0.51
CA ASN A 82 -13.31 -10.08 0.46
C ASN A 82 -12.78 -10.46 1.84
N VAL A 83 -13.59 -10.18 2.87
CA VAL A 83 -13.33 -10.66 4.24
C VAL A 83 -14.41 -11.65 4.62
N ASN A 84 -13.99 -12.82 5.10
CA ASN A 84 -14.87 -13.75 5.78
C ASN A 84 -14.93 -13.34 7.27
N TRP A 85 -16.09 -12.85 7.70
CA TRP A 85 -16.29 -12.34 9.06
C TRP A 85 -16.35 -13.40 10.15
N GLU A 86 -16.86 -14.59 9.80
CA GLU A 86 -16.94 -15.71 10.74
C GLU A 86 -15.54 -16.16 11.15
N THR A 87 -14.64 -16.25 10.17
CA THR A 87 -13.26 -16.70 10.38
C THR A 87 -12.27 -15.55 10.56
N ARG A 88 -12.68 -14.29 10.33
CA ARG A 88 -11.84 -13.08 10.29
C ARG A 88 -10.64 -13.18 9.34
N HIS A 89 -10.83 -13.88 8.23
CA HIS A 89 -9.80 -13.99 7.20
C HIS A 89 -10.10 -13.07 6.03
N MET A 90 -9.06 -12.43 5.51
CA MET A 90 -9.08 -11.77 4.22
C MET A 90 -8.69 -12.77 3.13
N MET A 91 -9.43 -12.74 2.03
CA MET A 91 -9.14 -13.48 0.81
C MET A 91 -8.95 -12.49 -0.33
N ILE A 92 -7.89 -12.67 -1.11
CA ILE A 92 -7.58 -11.88 -2.30
C ILE A 92 -7.35 -12.85 -3.44
N GLN A 93 -8.15 -12.72 -4.49
CA GLN A 93 -8.09 -13.55 -5.68
C GLN A 93 -7.34 -12.81 -6.78
N PHE A 94 -6.26 -13.42 -7.26
CA PHE A 94 -5.52 -12.99 -8.44
C PHE A 94 -5.80 -13.93 -9.62
N GLU A 95 -5.22 -13.63 -10.78
CA GLU A 95 -5.38 -14.45 -11.99
C GLU A 95 -4.92 -15.89 -11.82
N GLU A 96 -3.77 -16.09 -11.18
CA GLU A 96 -3.08 -17.38 -11.05
C GLU A 96 -2.97 -17.89 -9.60
N ASP A 97 -3.34 -17.07 -8.61
CA ASP A 97 -3.09 -17.35 -7.20
C ASP A 97 -4.16 -16.74 -6.29
N ASN A 98 -4.36 -17.35 -5.13
CA ASN A 98 -5.26 -16.85 -4.09
C ASN A 98 -4.50 -16.71 -2.78
N VAL A 99 -4.66 -15.56 -2.14
CA VAL A 99 -4.01 -15.26 -0.87
C VAL A 99 -5.06 -15.19 0.22
N VAL A 100 -4.94 -16.05 1.23
CA VAL A 100 -5.84 -16.06 2.40
C VAL A 100 -5.03 -15.89 3.67
N PHE A 101 -5.39 -14.90 4.50
CA PHE A 101 -4.68 -14.60 5.73
C PHE A 101 -5.59 -13.97 6.78
N SER A 102 -5.16 -14.05 8.04
CA SER A 102 -5.70 -13.23 9.14
C SER A 102 -4.68 -12.14 9.49
N CYS A 103 -5.16 -10.94 9.81
CA CYS A 103 -4.31 -9.83 10.24
C CYS A 103 -4.16 -9.85 11.76
N LEU A 104 -2.92 -9.67 12.25
CA LEU A 104 -2.57 -9.72 13.67
C LEU A 104 -2.37 -8.32 14.27
N THR A 105 -1.94 -7.35 13.46
CA THR A 105 -1.68 -5.96 13.90
C THR A 105 -2.88 -5.04 13.75
N ALA A 106 -3.92 -5.45 13.01
CA ALA A 106 -5.13 -4.66 12.77
C ALA A 106 -6.31 -5.58 12.41
N ASP A 107 -7.53 -5.02 12.41
CA ASP A 107 -8.69 -5.71 11.82
C ASP A 107 -8.48 -5.89 10.30
N CYS A 108 -8.93 -7.01 9.74
CA CYS A 108 -8.94 -7.24 8.29
C CYS A 108 -9.72 -6.14 7.52
N LYS A 109 -10.62 -5.41 8.20
CA LYS A 109 -11.24 -4.18 7.71
C LYS A 109 -10.24 -3.17 7.20
N VAL A 110 -9.19 -2.92 7.99
CA VAL A 110 -8.18 -1.91 7.64
C VAL A 110 -7.48 -2.30 6.35
N VAL A 111 -7.05 -3.57 6.22
CA VAL A 111 -6.35 -4.03 5.01
C VAL A 111 -7.25 -3.95 3.78
N HIS A 112 -8.53 -4.29 3.90
CA HIS A 112 -9.50 -4.11 2.81
C HIS A 112 -9.71 -2.65 2.44
N GLU A 113 -9.85 -1.75 3.42
CA GLU A 113 -9.99 -0.31 3.15
C GLU A 113 -8.76 0.25 2.44
N PHE A 114 -7.55 -0.20 2.80
CA PHE A 114 -6.32 0.16 2.08
C PHE A 114 -6.37 -0.29 0.61
N ILE A 115 -6.76 -1.54 0.34
CA ILE A 115 -6.86 -2.05 -1.03
C ILE A 115 -7.94 -1.29 -1.82
N GLY A 116 -9.14 -1.17 -1.27
CA GLY A 116 -10.26 -0.46 -1.90
C GLY A 116 -9.93 1.00 -2.17
N GLY A 117 -9.30 1.67 -1.21
CA GLY A 117 -8.85 3.05 -1.33
C GLY A 117 -7.79 3.23 -2.42
N TYR A 118 -6.79 2.34 -2.51
CA TYR A 118 -5.80 2.43 -3.59
C TYR A 118 -6.39 2.15 -4.97
N ILE A 119 -7.30 1.19 -5.09
CA ILE A 119 -8.03 0.93 -6.35
C ILE A 119 -8.83 2.18 -6.74
N PHE A 120 -9.58 2.76 -5.80
CA PHE A 120 -10.34 4.00 -6.03
C PHE A 120 -9.43 5.14 -6.51
N LEU A 121 -8.30 5.37 -5.83
CA LEU A 121 -7.33 6.40 -6.21
C LEU A 121 -6.74 6.15 -7.60
N SER A 122 -6.54 4.89 -8.00
CA SER A 122 -6.04 4.53 -9.34
C SER A 122 -7.04 4.79 -10.47
N MET A 123 -8.33 4.85 -10.15
CA MET A 123 -9.40 5.15 -11.12
C MET A 123 -9.55 6.65 -11.38
N ARG A 124 -8.94 7.51 -10.56
CA ARG A 124 -8.97 8.96 -10.76
C ARG A 124 -8.03 9.37 -11.89
N THR A 125 -8.56 10.02 -12.91
CA THR A 125 -7.75 10.61 -13.99
C THR A 125 -7.73 12.14 -13.90
N LYS A 126 -6.69 12.77 -14.47
CA LYS A 126 -6.55 14.25 -14.46
C LYS A 126 -7.62 14.94 -15.32
N ASP A 127 -8.09 14.25 -16.35
CA ASP A 127 -9.06 14.78 -17.31
C ASP A 127 -10.52 14.50 -16.88
N ALA A 128 -10.72 13.67 -15.85
CA ALA A 128 -12.03 13.43 -15.27
C ALA A 128 -12.49 14.59 -14.36
N ASN A 129 -13.80 14.65 -14.15
CA ASN A 129 -14.42 15.53 -13.15
C ASN A 129 -13.74 15.32 -11.79
N GLN A 130 -13.33 16.41 -11.14
CA GLN A 130 -12.62 16.36 -9.85
C GLN A 130 -13.57 16.17 -8.65
N ASN A 131 -14.88 16.08 -8.91
CA ASN A 131 -15.85 15.65 -7.90
C ASN A 131 -15.53 14.24 -7.42
N LEU A 132 -15.58 14.04 -6.11
CA LEU A 132 -15.33 12.75 -5.49
C LEU A 132 -16.55 11.85 -5.72
N ASP A 133 -16.32 10.63 -6.21
CA ASP A 133 -17.37 9.60 -6.31
C ASP A 133 -17.45 8.84 -4.97
N ASP A 134 -18.17 9.44 -4.02
CA ASP A 134 -18.34 8.90 -2.66
C ASP A 134 -19.01 7.52 -2.68
N GLU A 135 -19.95 7.31 -3.59
CA GLU A 135 -20.66 6.03 -3.73
C GLU A 135 -19.70 4.91 -4.15
N LEU A 136 -18.86 5.15 -5.15
CA LEU A 136 -17.83 4.21 -5.56
C LEU A 136 -16.81 3.96 -4.45
N PHE A 137 -16.36 5.01 -3.76
CA PHE A 137 -15.44 4.86 -2.63
C PHE A 137 -16.04 3.95 -1.55
N HIS A 138 -17.28 4.19 -1.14
CA HIS A 138 -17.97 3.36 -0.15
C HIS A 138 -18.25 1.94 -0.66
N LYS A 139 -18.51 1.74 -1.95
CA LYS A 139 -18.64 0.39 -2.53
C LYS A 139 -17.33 -0.40 -2.46
N LEU A 140 -16.19 0.26 -2.66
CA LEU A 140 -14.88 -0.38 -2.68
C LEU A 140 -14.28 -0.57 -1.28
N THR A 141 -14.68 0.24 -0.30
CA THR A 141 -14.11 0.25 1.06
C THR A 141 -15.08 -0.19 2.14
N GLY A 142 -16.37 -0.25 1.83
CA GLY A 142 -17.47 -0.37 2.78
C GLY A 142 -18.33 -1.62 2.59
N GLY A 143 -17.81 -2.67 1.92
CA GLY A 143 -18.50 -3.95 1.64
C GLY A 143 -18.84 -4.79 2.88
N TRP A 144 -19.23 -4.14 3.97
CA TRP A 144 -19.38 -4.66 5.32
C TRP A 144 -20.75 -4.38 5.96
N VAL A 145 -21.62 -3.63 5.27
CA VAL A 145 -22.98 -3.27 5.75
C VAL A 145 -23.99 -4.27 5.24
#